data_AF-A0A1D3JRW4-F1
#
_entry.id   AF-A0A1D3JRW4-F1
#
_cell.length_a   1.000
_cell.length_b   1.000
_cell.length_c   1.000
_cell.angle_alpha   90.00
_cell.angle_beta   90.00
_cell.angle_gamma   90.00
#
_symmetry.space_group_name_H-M   'P 1'
#
loop_
_entity.id
_entity.type
_entity.pdbx_description
1 polymer ?
#
loop_
_entity_poly.entity_id
_entity_poly.type
_entity_poly.pdbx_seq_one_letter_code
_entity_poly.pdbx_strand_id
1 'polypeptide(L)'
;MSQQPWAFVAMAMVLGLIVGSFLNVLVWRLPKMLEREWRAQAHEVLGLPGDPVGPRYNLMQPNSCCPHCNQPIRPWENIPLLSYLMLRGRCAHCREAISTRYPLTELACGLISAVVAWHFGFGWQAGAVMLLSWGLLAMSLIDVDHQLLPDVLVLPLLWLGLMLNSVELLVPLPDALWGAVIGYMSLWTVFWLFKLATGKDGMGYGDFKLLALLGAWGGWQILPMTLLMSSLVGVCGGLILLRRSKIQAATPMPFGPYLAIAGWIAVLWGGQITDFYLQSVGFK
;
A
#
# COMPACT_ATOMS: atom_id res chain seq x y z
N MET A 1 7.50 18.74 -23.91
CA MET A 1 6.82 18.84 -22.59
C MET A 1 7.75 19.34 -21.46
N SER A 2 9.00 19.70 -21.74
CA SER A 2 9.96 20.27 -20.79
C SER A 2 9.67 21.72 -20.35
N GLN A 3 8.63 22.37 -20.88
CA GLN A 3 8.32 23.79 -20.59
C GLN A 3 7.11 24.01 -19.67
N GLN A 4 6.38 22.96 -19.24
CA GLN A 4 5.23 23.10 -18.35
C GLN A 4 5.19 21.98 -17.28
N PRO A 5 6.05 22.05 -16.24
CA PRO A 5 6.07 21.05 -15.17
C PRO A 5 4.72 20.92 -14.44
N TRP A 6 3.97 22.03 -14.32
CA TRP A 6 2.65 22.04 -13.69
C TRP A 6 1.60 21.24 -14.49
N ALA A 7 1.70 21.19 -15.82
CA ALA A 7 0.76 20.44 -16.64
C ALA A 7 0.91 18.93 -16.41
N PHE A 8 2.15 18.45 -16.27
CA PHE A 8 2.42 17.05 -15.93
C PHE A 8 1.92 16.71 -14.51
N VAL A 9 2.18 17.57 -13.52
CA VAL A 9 1.66 17.38 -12.15
C VAL A 9 0.13 17.31 -12.14
N ALA A 10 -0.55 18.21 -12.85
CA ALA A 10 -2.01 18.21 -12.94
C ALA A 10 -2.54 16.94 -13.61
N MET A 11 -1.91 16.49 -14.70
CA MET A 11 -2.28 15.26 -15.38
C MET A 11 -2.03 14.02 -14.49
N ALA A 12 -0.92 13.97 -13.77
CA ALA A 12 -0.61 12.92 -12.81
C ALA A 12 -1.63 12.90 -11.66
N MET A 13 -2.04 14.07 -11.16
CA MET A 13 -3.11 14.17 -10.15
C MET A 13 -4.42 13.59 -10.66
N VAL A 14 -4.87 13.98 -11.86
CA VAL A 14 -6.10 13.45 -12.48
C VAL A 14 -6.01 11.94 -12.69
N LEU A 15 -4.88 11.45 -13.19
CA LEU A 15 -4.63 10.01 -13.32
C LEU A 15 -4.70 9.31 -11.97
N GLY A 16 -4.07 9.86 -10.93
CA GLY A 16 -4.11 9.34 -9.57
C GLY A 16 -5.53 9.32 -8.98
N LEU A 17 -6.37 10.32 -9.27
CA LEU A 17 -7.78 10.30 -8.88
C LEU A 17 -8.54 9.11 -9.52
N ILE A 18 -8.31 8.88 -10.83
CA ILE A 18 -8.93 7.77 -11.58
C ILE A 18 -8.46 6.42 -11.03
N VAL A 19 -7.15 6.27 -10.83
CA VAL A 19 -6.56 5.05 -10.25
C VAL A 19 -7.05 4.85 -8.81
N GLY A 20 -7.18 5.91 -8.02
CA GLY A 20 -7.72 5.86 -6.66
C GLY A 20 -9.15 5.32 -6.60
N SER A 21 -10.00 5.64 -7.58
CA SER A 21 -11.34 5.05 -7.70
C SER A 21 -11.27 3.54 -7.96
N PHE A 22 -10.33 3.08 -8.80
CA PHE A 22 -10.06 1.66 -8.97
C PHE A 22 -9.49 1.01 -7.69
N LEU A 23 -8.62 1.71 -6.95
CA LEU A 23 -8.07 1.20 -5.70
C LEU A 23 -9.15 0.94 -4.65
N ASN A 24 -10.20 1.75 -4.59
CA ASN A 24 -11.37 1.46 -3.73
C ASN A 24 -11.99 0.09 -4.05
N VAL A 25 -12.12 -0.25 -5.34
CA VAL A 25 -12.62 -1.57 -5.78
C VAL A 25 -11.64 -2.68 -5.40
N LEU A 26 -10.34 -2.47 -5.65
CA LEU A 26 -9.30 -3.44 -5.38
C LEU A 26 -9.19 -3.76 -3.88
N VAL A 27 -9.12 -2.74 -3.03
CA VAL A 27 -9.02 -2.88 -1.56
C VAL A 27 -10.23 -3.63 -1.00
N TRP A 28 -11.43 -3.37 -1.53
CA TRP A 28 -12.65 -4.02 -1.05
C TRP A 28 -12.83 -5.45 -1.55
N ARG A 29 -12.41 -5.75 -2.78
CA ARG A 29 -12.70 -7.04 -3.43
C ARG A 29 -11.60 -8.07 -3.27
N LEU A 30 -10.34 -7.65 -3.31
CA LEU A 30 -9.21 -8.57 -3.32
C LEU A 30 -9.16 -9.46 -2.06
N PRO A 31 -9.34 -8.95 -0.83
CA PRO A 31 -9.32 -9.80 0.37
C PRO A 31 -10.44 -10.85 0.35
N LYS A 32 -11.64 -10.47 -0.12
CA LYS A 32 -12.78 -11.39 -0.26
C LYS A 32 -12.57 -12.45 -1.33
N MET A 33 -11.86 -12.12 -2.40
CA MET A 33 -11.49 -13.10 -3.43
C MET A 33 -10.52 -14.14 -2.86
N LEU A 34 -9.50 -13.68 -2.13
CA LEU A 34 -8.52 -14.56 -1.50
C LEU A 34 -9.15 -15.46 -0.43
N GLU A 35 -10.05 -14.92 0.41
CA GLU A 35 -10.75 -15.71 1.43
C GLU A 35 -11.59 -16.83 0.81
N ARG A 36 -12.29 -16.55 -0.31
CA ARG A 36 -13.05 -17.57 -1.05
C ARG A 36 -12.13 -18.64 -1.63
N GLU A 37 -10.99 -18.24 -2.18
CA GLU A 37 -10.00 -19.17 -2.74
C GLU A 37 -9.40 -20.07 -1.66
N TRP A 38 -8.97 -19.50 -0.53
CA TRP A 38 -8.44 -20.26 0.61
C TRP A 38 -9.46 -21.23 1.19
N ARG A 39 -10.73 -20.81 1.30
CA ARG A 39 -11.81 -21.68 1.76
C ARG A 39 -12.06 -22.84 0.79
N ALA A 40 -12.05 -22.58 -0.52
CA ALA A 40 -12.18 -23.63 -1.52
C ALA A 40 -11.03 -24.65 -1.44
N GLN A 41 -9.79 -24.17 -1.31
CA GLN A 41 -8.60 -25.02 -1.12
C GLN A 41 -8.70 -25.84 0.17
N ALA A 42 -9.15 -25.24 1.27
CA ALA A 42 -9.34 -25.95 2.53
C ALA A 42 -10.40 -27.05 2.42
N HIS A 43 -11.52 -26.81 1.74
CA HIS A 43 -12.54 -27.83 1.49
C HIS A 43 -11.99 -28.99 0.65
N GLU A 44 -11.22 -28.68 -0.40
CA GLU A 44 -10.56 -29.69 -1.23
C GLU A 44 -9.61 -30.57 -0.41
N VAL A 45 -8.73 -29.96 0.40
CA VAL A 45 -7.77 -30.68 1.25
C VAL A 45 -8.47 -31.53 2.32
N LEU A 46 -9.58 -31.05 2.88
CA LEU A 46 -10.34 -31.75 3.92
C LEU A 46 -11.38 -32.75 3.35
N GLY A 47 -11.53 -32.85 2.03
CA GLY A 47 -12.53 -33.70 1.40
C GLY A 47 -13.99 -33.27 1.68
N LEU A 48 -14.20 -31.99 2.01
CA LEU A 48 -15.53 -31.42 2.25
C LEU A 48 -16.19 -31.05 0.91
N PRO A 49 -17.54 -31.08 0.82
CA PRO A 49 -18.23 -30.60 -0.36
C PRO A 49 -17.88 -29.12 -0.64
N GLY A 50 -17.64 -28.80 -1.91
CA GLY A 50 -17.38 -27.44 -2.34
C GLY A 50 -18.55 -26.51 -2.06
N ASP A 51 -18.25 -25.23 -1.81
CA ASP A 51 -19.30 -24.21 -1.68
C ASP A 51 -20.11 -24.13 -2.99
N PRO A 52 -21.42 -23.81 -2.91
CA PRO A 52 -22.25 -23.67 -4.10
C PRO A 52 -21.68 -22.61 -5.05
N VAL A 53 -21.72 -22.89 -6.36
CA VAL A 53 -21.22 -21.98 -7.39
C VAL A 53 -22.05 -20.70 -7.39
N GLY A 54 -21.53 -19.66 -6.72
CA GLY A 54 -22.12 -18.34 -6.68
C GLY A 54 -21.89 -17.54 -7.98
N PRO A 55 -22.45 -16.33 -8.07
CA PRO A 55 -22.16 -15.43 -9.18
C PRO A 55 -20.66 -15.10 -9.23
N ARG A 56 -20.14 -14.89 -10.45
CA ARG A 56 -18.74 -14.51 -10.67
C ARG A 56 -18.39 -13.29 -9.84
N TYR A 57 -17.32 -13.41 -9.06
CA TYR A 57 -16.82 -12.35 -8.19
C TYR A 57 -15.33 -12.15 -8.42
N ASN A 58 -15.01 -11.12 -9.20
CA ASN A 58 -13.65 -10.71 -9.50
C ASN A 58 -13.54 -9.17 -9.47
N LEU A 59 -12.40 -8.62 -9.90
CA LEU A 59 -12.17 -7.18 -9.90
C LEU A 59 -13.09 -6.42 -10.87
N MET A 60 -13.57 -7.06 -11.93
CA MET A 60 -14.40 -6.45 -12.97
C MET A 60 -15.90 -6.70 -12.78
N GLN A 61 -16.27 -7.80 -12.11
CA GLN A 61 -17.65 -8.28 -11.97
C GLN A 61 -17.95 -8.68 -10.52
N PRO A 62 -19.13 -8.33 -9.98
CA PRO A 62 -20.20 -7.52 -10.57
C PRO A 62 -19.80 -6.04 -10.75
N ASN A 63 -20.64 -5.22 -11.38
CA ASN A 63 -20.42 -3.76 -11.41
C ASN A 63 -20.40 -3.17 -9.99
N SER A 64 -19.85 -1.97 -9.81
CA SER A 64 -19.95 -1.24 -8.55
C SER A 64 -21.42 -1.00 -8.20
N CYS A 65 -21.84 -1.34 -6.98
CA CYS A 65 -23.21 -1.19 -6.51
C CYS A 65 -23.24 -0.41 -5.19
N CYS A 66 -24.36 0.27 -4.92
CA CYS A 66 -24.58 0.89 -3.61
C CYS A 66 -24.70 -0.20 -2.53
N PRO A 67 -24.00 -0.10 -1.39
CA PRO A 67 -24.07 -1.10 -0.32
C PRO A 67 -25.43 -1.17 0.38
N HIS A 68 -26.26 -0.13 0.27
CA HIS A 68 -27.57 -0.06 0.93
C HIS A 68 -28.72 -0.55 0.05
N CYS A 69 -28.78 -0.12 -1.22
CA CYS A 69 -29.89 -0.45 -2.12
C CYS A 69 -29.51 -1.45 -3.22
N ASN A 70 -28.24 -1.85 -3.31
CA ASN A 70 -27.70 -2.78 -4.31
C ASN A 70 -27.92 -2.38 -5.78
N GLN A 71 -28.34 -1.14 -6.04
CA GLN A 71 -28.45 -0.60 -7.39
C GLN A 71 -27.04 -0.41 -8.00
N PRO A 72 -26.85 -0.79 -9.28
CA PRO A 72 -25.59 -0.56 -9.96
C PRO A 72 -25.32 0.93 -10.12
N ILE A 73 -24.10 1.33 -9.83
CA ILE A 73 -23.60 2.70 -9.96
C ILE A 73 -23.27 2.95 -11.44
N ARG A 74 -23.79 4.05 -11.98
CA ARG A 74 -23.52 4.43 -13.38
C ARG A 74 -22.08 4.93 -13.52
N PRO A 75 -21.43 4.81 -14.70
CA PRO A 75 -20.05 5.24 -14.87
C PRO A 75 -19.79 6.71 -14.50
N TRP A 76 -20.72 7.62 -14.78
CA TRP A 76 -20.60 9.04 -14.41
C TRP A 76 -20.81 9.31 -12.91
N GLU A 77 -21.49 8.41 -12.19
CA GLU A 77 -21.58 8.45 -10.73
C GLU A 77 -20.29 7.93 -10.06
N ASN A 78 -19.37 7.39 -10.84
CA ASN A 78 -18.06 6.91 -10.41
C ASN A 78 -16.91 7.85 -10.82
N ILE A 79 -17.20 9.09 -11.24
CA ILE A 79 -16.16 10.10 -11.51
C ILE A 79 -15.54 10.54 -10.17
N PRO A 80 -14.23 10.29 -9.96
CA PRO A 80 -13.58 10.51 -8.67
C PRO A 80 -13.77 11.93 -8.14
N LEU A 81 -14.06 12.07 -6.84
CA LEU A 81 -14.37 13.31 -6.11
C LEU A 81 -15.58 14.10 -6.61
N LEU A 82 -15.71 14.30 -7.93
CA LEU A 82 -16.73 15.10 -8.57
C LEU A 82 -18.12 14.50 -8.33
N SER A 83 -18.29 13.19 -8.54
CA SER A 83 -19.58 12.54 -8.31
C SER A 83 -20.00 12.62 -6.85
N TYR A 84 -19.05 12.43 -5.92
CA TYR A 84 -19.30 12.55 -4.48
C TYR A 84 -19.77 13.96 -4.10
N LEU A 85 -19.11 15.00 -4.62
CA LEU A 85 -19.50 16.39 -4.38
C LEU A 85 -20.86 16.72 -5.00
N MET A 86 -21.10 16.32 -6.26
CA MET A 86 -22.38 16.56 -6.94
C MET A 86 -23.55 15.85 -6.26
N LEU A 87 -23.34 14.63 -5.76
CA LEU A 87 -24.33 13.86 -5.02
C LEU A 87 -24.40 14.22 -3.52
N ARG A 88 -23.60 15.21 -3.07
CA ARG A 88 -23.48 15.65 -1.67
C ARG A 88 -23.20 14.48 -0.70
N GLY A 89 -22.35 13.56 -1.15
CA GLY A 89 -21.95 12.36 -0.41
C GLY A 89 -23.07 11.36 -0.18
N ARG A 90 -24.10 11.32 -1.04
CA ARG A 90 -25.26 10.42 -0.90
C ARG A 90 -25.49 9.59 -2.16
N CYS A 91 -26.12 8.43 -2.03
CA CYS A 91 -26.52 7.64 -3.19
C CYS A 91 -27.60 8.37 -4.00
N ALA A 92 -27.48 8.35 -5.33
CA ALA A 92 -28.46 8.97 -6.24
C ALA A 92 -29.89 8.37 -6.10
N HIS A 93 -29.99 7.08 -5.73
CA HIS A 93 -31.26 6.37 -5.64
C HIS A 93 -31.84 6.35 -4.21
N CYS A 94 -31.10 5.82 -3.23
CA CYS A 94 -31.61 5.68 -1.85
C CYS A 94 -31.30 6.86 -0.94
N ARG A 95 -30.50 7.85 -1.39
CA ARG A 95 -30.07 9.04 -0.61
C ARG A 95 -29.30 8.77 0.69
N GLU A 96 -28.94 7.51 0.94
CA GLU A 96 -28.10 7.12 2.07
C GLU A 96 -26.68 7.64 1.90
N ALA A 97 -26.00 7.93 3.02
CA ALA A 97 -24.66 8.48 3.01
C ALA A 97 -23.62 7.49 2.43
N ILE A 98 -22.78 7.97 1.52
CA ILE A 98 -21.62 7.25 1.01
C ILE A 98 -20.44 7.55 1.95
N SER A 99 -19.73 6.50 2.37
CA SER A 99 -18.57 6.62 3.25
C SER A 99 -17.55 7.61 2.71
N THR A 100 -17.02 8.48 3.58
CA THR A 100 -15.97 9.44 3.26
C THR A 100 -14.65 8.76 2.91
N ARG A 101 -14.50 7.47 3.19
CA ARG A 101 -13.32 6.68 2.82
C ARG A 101 -13.07 6.69 1.31
N TYR A 102 -14.11 6.58 0.50
CA TYR A 102 -13.99 6.54 -0.96
C TYR A 102 -13.31 7.80 -1.53
N PRO A 103 -13.84 9.02 -1.29
CA PRO A 103 -13.20 10.23 -1.77
C PRO A 103 -11.85 10.50 -1.10
N LEU A 104 -11.62 10.05 0.14
CA LEU A 104 -10.31 10.18 0.78
C LEU A 104 -9.24 9.32 0.10
N THR A 105 -9.55 8.09 -0.27
CA THR A 105 -8.63 7.21 -1.02
C THR A 105 -8.33 7.78 -2.41
N GLU A 106 -9.35 8.32 -3.10
CA GLU A 106 -9.17 9.00 -4.38
C GLU A 106 -8.24 10.20 -4.25
N LEU A 107 -8.54 11.09 -3.29
CA LEU A 107 -7.72 12.29 -3.04
C LEU A 107 -6.30 11.92 -2.65
N ALA A 108 -6.11 10.95 -1.75
CA ALA A 108 -4.78 10.49 -1.35
C ALA A 108 -3.98 9.98 -2.55
N CYS A 109 -4.60 9.17 -3.42
CA CYS A 109 -3.95 8.67 -4.63
C CYS A 109 -3.58 9.81 -5.60
N GLY A 110 -4.49 10.77 -5.82
CA GLY A 110 -4.23 11.96 -6.63
C GLY A 110 -3.09 12.83 -6.09
N LEU A 111 -3.07 13.09 -4.78
CA LEU A 111 -2.02 13.88 -4.13
C LEU A 111 -0.66 13.18 -4.17
N ILE A 112 -0.62 11.87 -3.89
CA ILE A 112 0.60 11.07 -3.98
C ILE A 112 1.16 11.11 -5.39
N SER A 113 0.32 10.93 -6.42
CA SER A 113 0.75 11.04 -7.82
C SER A 113 1.26 12.44 -8.17
N ALA A 114 0.62 13.50 -7.67
CA ALA A 114 1.08 14.86 -7.86
C ALA A 114 2.46 15.12 -7.22
N VAL A 115 2.69 14.60 -6.00
CA VAL A 115 3.98 14.71 -5.31
C VAL A 115 5.09 13.98 -6.06
N VAL A 116 4.83 12.74 -6.51
CA VAL A 116 5.81 11.97 -7.30
C VAL A 116 6.13 12.68 -8.61
N ALA A 117 5.12 13.20 -9.31
CA ALA A 117 5.29 13.93 -10.56
C ALA A 117 6.06 15.26 -10.37
N TRP A 118 5.83 15.94 -9.25
CA TRP A 118 6.56 17.16 -8.90
C TRP A 118 8.02 16.86 -8.54
N HIS A 119 8.28 15.76 -7.84
CA HIS A 119 9.61 15.38 -7.40
C HIS A 119 10.52 14.89 -8.54
N PHE A 120 10.05 13.93 -9.36
CA PHE A 120 10.87 13.34 -10.43
C PHE A 120 10.74 14.05 -11.78
N GLY A 121 9.70 14.86 -11.98
CA GLY A 121 9.37 15.42 -13.30
C GLY A 121 8.90 14.36 -14.30
N PHE A 122 8.75 14.76 -15.56
CA PHE A 122 8.32 13.83 -16.62
C PHE A 122 9.43 12.83 -16.96
N GLY A 123 9.19 11.55 -16.69
CA GLY A 123 10.13 10.47 -16.98
C GLY A 123 9.62 9.10 -16.53
N TRP A 124 10.39 8.05 -16.86
CA TRP A 124 10.07 6.68 -16.49
C TRP A 124 10.15 6.46 -14.97
N GLN A 125 11.03 7.20 -14.27
CA GLN A 125 11.14 7.19 -12.81
C GLN A 125 9.81 7.58 -12.16
N ALA A 126 9.20 8.68 -12.61
CA ALA A 126 7.92 9.14 -12.09
C ALA A 126 6.81 8.09 -12.32
N GLY A 127 6.76 7.49 -13.51
CA GLY A 127 5.81 6.41 -13.83
C GLY A 127 5.97 5.20 -12.92
N ALA A 128 7.21 4.74 -12.73
CA ALA A 128 7.54 3.62 -11.87
C ALA A 128 7.17 3.89 -10.41
N VAL A 129 7.59 5.03 -9.87
CA VAL A 129 7.32 5.37 -8.47
C VAL A 129 5.84 5.65 -8.24
N MET A 130 5.09 6.20 -9.21
CA MET A 130 3.63 6.31 -9.11
C MET A 130 2.99 4.93 -8.96
N LEU A 131 3.41 3.94 -9.76
CA LEU A 131 2.89 2.58 -9.68
C LEU A 131 3.23 1.92 -8.33
N LEU A 132 4.47 2.07 -7.85
CA LEU A 132 4.85 1.65 -6.49
C LEU A 132 3.93 2.29 -5.45
N SER A 133 3.70 3.60 -5.57
CA SER A 133 2.91 4.37 -4.61
C SER A 133 1.46 3.91 -4.55
N TRP A 134 0.85 3.61 -5.71
CA TRP A 134 -0.50 3.04 -5.78
C TRP A 134 -0.57 1.67 -5.12
N GLY A 135 0.45 0.82 -5.35
CA GLY A 135 0.60 -0.47 -4.70
C GLY A 135 0.72 -0.36 -3.18
N LEU A 136 1.61 0.52 -2.69
CA LEU A 136 1.80 0.79 -1.26
C LEU A 136 0.52 1.33 -0.60
N LEU A 137 -0.21 2.22 -1.26
CA LEU A 137 -1.49 2.74 -0.77
C LEU A 137 -2.53 1.61 -0.68
N ALA A 138 -2.65 0.78 -1.72
CA ALA A 138 -3.56 -0.35 -1.74
C ALA A 138 -3.26 -1.35 -0.60
N MET A 139 -1.98 -1.75 -0.48
CA MET A 139 -1.53 -2.68 0.57
C MET A 139 -1.74 -2.10 1.96
N SER A 140 -1.48 -0.81 2.17
CA SER A 140 -1.73 -0.14 3.47
C SER A 140 -3.21 -0.16 3.83
N LEU A 141 -4.09 0.13 2.86
CA LEU A 141 -5.53 0.14 3.11
C LEU A 141 -6.09 -1.26 3.38
N ILE A 142 -5.55 -2.29 2.71
CA ILE A 142 -5.91 -3.69 2.98
C ILE A 142 -5.39 -4.11 4.36
N ASP A 143 -4.17 -3.75 4.72
CA ASP A 143 -3.58 -4.10 6.02
C ASP A 143 -4.33 -3.45 7.19
N VAL A 144 -4.77 -2.20 7.06
CA VAL A 144 -5.60 -1.53 8.08
C VAL A 144 -6.91 -2.29 8.35
N ASP A 145 -7.55 -2.80 7.30
CA ASP A 145 -8.86 -3.45 7.42
C ASP A 145 -8.75 -4.94 7.82
N HIS A 146 -7.76 -5.63 7.26
CA HIS A 146 -7.69 -7.09 7.25
C HIS A 146 -6.40 -7.66 7.83
N GLN A 147 -5.42 -6.82 8.18
CA GLN A 147 -4.10 -7.23 8.70
C GLN A 147 -3.41 -8.25 7.78
N LEU A 148 -3.58 -8.03 6.47
CA LEU A 148 -3.15 -8.92 5.40
C LEU A 148 -2.40 -8.11 4.35
N LEU A 149 -1.24 -8.61 3.94
CA LEU A 149 -0.46 -8.10 2.82
C LEU A 149 -0.48 -9.13 1.68
N PRO A 150 -1.33 -8.97 0.65
CA PRO A 150 -1.51 -9.97 -0.38
C PRO A 150 -0.25 -10.18 -1.24
N ASP A 151 0.20 -11.42 -1.34
CA ASP A 151 1.35 -11.79 -2.16
C ASP A 151 1.17 -11.43 -3.65
N VAL A 152 -0.08 -11.47 -4.13
CA VAL A 152 -0.47 -11.05 -5.48
C VAL A 152 -0.23 -9.56 -5.77
N LEU A 153 -0.01 -8.73 -4.73
CA LEU A 153 0.41 -7.33 -4.87
C LEU A 153 1.90 -7.18 -4.56
N VAL A 154 2.37 -7.78 -3.44
CA VAL A 154 3.74 -7.60 -2.96
C VAL A 154 4.75 -8.19 -3.93
N LEU A 155 4.57 -9.44 -4.38
CA LEU A 155 5.57 -10.13 -5.18
C LEU A 155 5.75 -9.50 -6.58
N PRO A 156 4.67 -9.18 -7.34
CA PRO A 156 4.84 -8.51 -8.63
C PRO A 156 5.55 -7.15 -8.51
N LEU A 157 5.24 -6.36 -7.48
CA LEU A 157 5.89 -5.07 -7.26
C LEU A 157 7.37 -5.23 -6.86
N LEU A 158 7.69 -6.23 -6.05
CA LEU A 158 9.08 -6.55 -5.69
C LEU A 158 9.89 -6.90 -6.94
N TRP A 159 9.39 -7.84 -7.75
CA TRP A 159 10.07 -8.25 -8.99
C TRP A 159 10.18 -7.08 -9.98
N LEU A 160 9.14 -6.26 -10.09
CA LEU A 160 9.17 -5.07 -10.92
C LEU A 160 10.28 -4.10 -10.48
N GLY A 161 10.44 -3.88 -9.17
CA GLY A 161 11.54 -3.05 -8.63
C GLY A 161 12.92 -3.56 -9.08
N LEU A 162 13.16 -4.87 -8.98
CA LEU A 162 14.41 -5.48 -9.44
C LEU A 162 14.61 -5.35 -10.96
N MET A 163 13.56 -5.56 -11.76
CA MET A 163 13.62 -5.41 -13.21
C MET A 163 13.92 -3.97 -13.62
N LEU A 164 13.29 -2.99 -12.98
CA LEU A 164 13.53 -1.57 -13.26
C LEU A 164 14.94 -1.13 -12.82
N ASN A 165 15.45 -1.66 -11.70
CA ASN A 165 16.81 -1.38 -11.25
C ASN A 165 17.89 -2.15 -12.03
N SER A 166 17.54 -3.17 -12.81
CA SER A 166 18.47 -3.80 -13.77
C SER A 166 18.88 -2.88 -14.92
N VAL A 167 18.06 -1.86 -15.21
CA VAL A 167 18.38 -0.78 -16.16
C VAL A 167 18.75 0.52 -15.42
N GLU A 168 19.11 0.42 -14.14
CA GLU A 168 19.56 1.52 -13.28
C GLU A 168 18.56 2.69 -13.20
N LEU A 169 17.25 2.39 -13.19
CA LEU A 169 16.22 3.43 -13.20
C LEU A 169 16.19 4.27 -11.91
N LEU A 170 16.36 3.65 -10.75
CA LEU A 170 16.34 4.32 -9.43
C LEU A 170 17.67 4.16 -8.70
N VAL A 171 18.15 2.92 -8.56
CA VAL A 171 19.40 2.57 -7.86
C VAL A 171 20.15 1.46 -8.60
N PRO A 172 21.47 1.27 -8.36
CA PRO A 172 22.21 0.15 -8.92
C PRO A 172 21.61 -1.20 -8.52
N LEU A 173 21.59 -2.16 -9.47
CA LEU A 173 21.02 -3.49 -9.23
C LEU A 173 21.59 -4.22 -8.00
N PRO A 174 22.91 -4.18 -7.68
CA PRO A 174 23.42 -4.82 -6.48
C PRO A 174 22.78 -4.27 -5.20
N ASP A 175 22.56 -2.95 -5.14
CA ASP A 175 21.95 -2.32 -3.98
C ASP A 175 20.48 -2.70 -3.82
N ALA A 176 19.74 -2.77 -4.94
CA ALA A 176 18.35 -3.23 -4.96
C ALA A 176 18.23 -4.71 -4.56
N LEU A 177 19.09 -5.57 -5.09
CA LEU A 177 19.10 -7.01 -4.79
C LEU A 177 19.41 -7.25 -3.31
N TRP A 178 20.50 -6.64 -2.81
CA TRP A 178 20.84 -6.75 -1.39
C TRP A 178 19.83 -6.05 -0.51
N GLY A 179 19.19 -4.98 -0.99
CA GLY A 179 18.05 -4.36 -0.32
C GLY A 179 16.91 -5.35 -0.12
N ALA A 180 16.53 -6.10 -1.15
CA ALA A 180 15.48 -7.12 -1.04
C ALA A 180 15.87 -8.23 -0.05
N VAL A 181 17.10 -8.74 -0.15
CA VAL A 181 17.60 -9.83 0.72
C VAL A 181 17.71 -9.38 2.17
N ILE A 182 18.36 -8.24 2.43
CA ILE A 182 18.54 -7.68 3.78
C ILE A 182 17.19 -7.26 4.35
N GLY A 183 16.31 -6.66 3.54
CA GLY A 183 14.95 -6.29 3.94
C GLY A 183 14.17 -7.49 4.47
N TYR A 184 14.14 -8.60 3.71
CA TYR A 184 13.48 -9.82 4.16
C TYR A 184 14.16 -10.43 5.40
N MET A 185 15.48 -10.62 5.34
CA MET A 185 16.22 -11.35 6.37
C MET A 185 16.27 -10.60 7.70
N SER A 186 16.33 -9.26 7.68
CA SER A 186 16.40 -8.45 8.90
C SER A 186 15.20 -8.69 9.83
N LEU A 187 13.98 -8.51 9.33
CA LEU A 187 12.77 -8.74 10.13
C LEU A 187 12.54 -10.24 10.42
N TRP A 188 12.90 -11.13 9.48
CA TRP A 188 12.83 -12.57 9.72
C TRP A 188 13.72 -13.02 10.88
N THR A 189 14.96 -12.51 10.95
CA THR A 189 15.88 -12.81 12.06
C THR A 189 15.35 -12.25 13.37
N VAL A 190 14.87 -11.01 13.40
CA VAL A 190 14.28 -10.40 14.61
C VAL A 190 13.06 -11.20 15.09
N PHE A 191 12.20 -11.63 14.17
CA PHE A 191 11.04 -12.46 14.48
C PHE A 191 11.43 -13.79 15.13
N TRP A 192 12.38 -14.52 14.54
CA TRP A 192 12.81 -15.80 15.10
C TRP A 192 13.47 -15.63 16.47
N LEU A 193 14.36 -14.65 16.63
CA LEU A 193 14.97 -14.36 17.94
C LEU A 193 13.91 -14.06 18.99
N PHE A 194 12.91 -13.25 18.65
CA PHE A 194 11.79 -12.95 19.55
C PHE A 194 10.94 -14.18 19.86
N LYS A 195 10.64 -15.01 18.86
CA LYS A 195 9.86 -16.24 19.00
C LYS A 195 10.58 -17.28 19.86
N LEU A 196 11.88 -17.45 19.66
CA LEU A 196 12.73 -18.33 20.47
C LEU A 196 12.80 -17.85 21.93
N ALA A 197 12.87 -16.54 22.16
CA ALA A 197 12.98 -15.96 23.51
C ALA A 197 11.65 -15.91 24.27
N THR A 198 10.52 -15.67 23.60
CA THR A 198 9.22 -15.43 24.25
C THR A 198 8.19 -16.54 24.04
N GLY A 199 8.42 -17.44 23.08
CA GLY A 199 7.47 -18.46 22.65
C GLY A 199 6.25 -17.90 21.91
N LYS A 200 6.22 -16.61 21.58
CA LYS A 200 5.08 -15.93 20.95
C LYS A 200 5.43 -15.44 19.55
N ASP A 201 4.44 -15.44 18.68
CA ASP A 201 4.55 -14.80 17.37
C ASP A 201 4.46 -13.28 17.53
N GLY A 202 5.56 -12.57 17.22
CA GLY A 202 5.70 -11.15 17.49
C GLY A 202 5.38 -10.20 16.32
N MET A 203 5.40 -10.69 15.08
CA MET A 203 5.24 -9.88 13.87
C MET A 203 4.63 -10.70 12.72
N GLY A 204 3.89 -10.03 11.83
CA GLY A 204 3.30 -10.66 10.66
C GLY A 204 4.32 -10.93 9.56
N TYR A 205 4.25 -12.10 8.93
CA TYR A 205 5.15 -12.46 7.82
C TYR A 205 5.02 -11.55 6.59
N GLY A 206 3.90 -10.83 6.45
CA GLY A 206 3.70 -9.85 5.39
C GLY A 206 4.71 -8.69 5.46
N ASP A 207 5.07 -8.26 6.67
CA ASP A 207 5.98 -7.12 6.88
C ASP A 207 7.38 -7.40 6.32
N PHE A 208 7.83 -8.67 6.40
CA PHE A 208 9.13 -9.08 5.86
C PHE A 208 9.17 -8.89 4.34
N LYS A 209 8.07 -9.27 3.67
CA LYS A 209 7.93 -9.15 2.22
C LYS A 209 7.79 -7.69 1.80
N LEU A 210 7.09 -6.87 2.59
CA LEU A 210 6.94 -5.44 2.32
C LEU A 210 8.29 -4.70 2.47
N LEU A 211 9.10 -5.04 3.48
CA LEU A 211 10.44 -4.46 3.62
C LEU A 211 11.38 -4.90 2.49
N ALA A 212 11.29 -6.16 2.07
CA ALA A 212 12.01 -6.66 0.90
C ALA A 212 11.62 -5.94 -0.39
N LEU A 213 10.33 -5.68 -0.58
CA LEU A 213 9.82 -4.87 -1.68
C LEU A 213 10.43 -3.46 -1.62
N LEU A 214 10.40 -2.79 -0.47
CA LEU A 214 10.99 -1.44 -0.35
C LEU A 214 12.49 -1.44 -0.66
N GLY A 215 13.23 -2.46 -0.19
CA GLY A 215 14.64 -2.66 -0.51
C GLY A 215 14.91 -2.91 -2.00
N ALA A 216 14.02 -3.64 -2.69
CA ALA A 216 14.12 -3.85 -4.13
C ALA A 216 13.96 -2.56 -4.95
N TRP A 217 13.26 -1.55 -4.40
CA TRP A 217 13.02 -0.27 -5.07
C TRP A 217 14.07 0.79 -4.72
N GLY A 218 14.40 0.96 -3.44
CA GLY A 218 15.27 2.03 -2.95
C GLY A 218 16.65 1.58 -2.46
N GLY A 219 16.98 0.29 -2.55
CA GLY A 219 18.26 -0.25 -2.10
C GLY A 219 18.31 -0.56 -0.59
N TRP A 220 19.43 -1.11 -0.13
CA TRP A 220 19.62 -1.46 1.28
C TRP A 220 19.84 -0.24 2.18
N GLN A 221 20.33 0.86 1.62
CA GLN A 221 20.67 2.09 2.35
C GLN A 221 19.45 2.74 3.01
N ILE A 222 18.27 2.61 2.40
CA ILE A 222 17.02 3.19 2.93
C ILE A 222 16.39 2.37 4.06
N LEU A 223 16.78 1.10 4.22
CA LEU A 223 16.12 0.16 5.12
C LEU A 223 16.26 0.55 6.61
N PRO A 224 17.44 0.94 7.13
CA PRO A 224 17.58 1.29 8.54
C PRO A 224 16.70 2.48 8.93
N MET A 225 16.67 3.51 8.08
CA MET A 225 15.82 4.68 8.29
C MET A 225 14.33 4.31 8.23
N THR A 226 13.95 3.49 7.25
CA THR A 226 12.57 3.00 7.09
C THR A 226 12.10 2.26 8.34
N LEU A 227 12.91 1.36 8.88
CA LEU A 227 12.63 0.64 10.12
C LEU A 227 12.53 1.57 11.33
N LEU A 228 13.44 2.54 11.44
CA LEU A 228 13.43 3.49 12.55
C LEU A 228 12.18 4.37 12.54
N MET A 229 11.84 4.96 11.39
CA MET A 229 10.65 5.81 11.28
C MET A 229 9.36 5.02 11.48
N SER A 230 9.24 3.84 10.86
CA SER A 230 8.03 3.02 10.98
C SER A 230 7.81 2.54 12.42
N SER A 231 8.86 2.07 13.10
CA SER A 231 8.77 1.65 14.50
C SER A 231 8.46 2.82 15.44
N LEU A 232 9.08 3.99 15.25
CA LEU A 232 8.79 5.17 16.07
C LEU A 232 7.34 5.62 15.93
N VAL A 233 6.84 5.75 14.70
CA VAL A 233 5.45 6.16 14.44
C VAL A 233 4.48 5.10 14.94
N GLY A 234 4.79 3.81 14.73
CA GLY A 234 3.97 2.70 15.23
C GLY A 234 3.87 2.66 16.75
N VAL A 235 4.99 2.86 17.47
CA VAL A 235 5.00 2.93 18.94
C VAL A 235 4.22 4.14 19.43
N CYS A 236 4.44 5.33 18.85
CA CYS A 236 3.68 6.52 19.22
C CYS A 236 2.17 6.35 18.98
N GLY A 237 1.79 5.81 17.82
CA GLY A 237 0.41 5.49 17.47
C GLY A 237 -0.22 4.49 18.44
N GLY A 238 0.50 3.42 18.77
CA GLY A 238 0.09 2.42 19.75
C GLY A 238 -0.10 2.98 21.16
N LEU A 239 0.82 3.82 21.63
CA LEU A 239 0.68 4.48 22.92
C LEU A 239 -0.53 5.42 22.97
N ILE A 240 -0.81 6.16 21.89
CA ILE A 240 -1.98 7.04 21.79
C ILE A 240 -3.27 6.22 21.81
N LEU A 241 -3.32 5.11 21.08
CA LEU A 241 -4.49 4.22 21.04
C LEU A 241 -4.73 3.53 22.39
N LEU A 242 -3.69 3.05 23.06
CA LEU A 242 -3.80 2.48 24.41
C LEU A 242 -4.28 3.50 25.45
N ARG A 243 -3.94 4.78 25.27
CA ARG A 243 -4.42 5.87 26.14
C ARG A 243 -5.87 6.28 25.85
N ARG A 244 -6.27 6.29 24.58
CA ARG A 244 -7.61 6.76 24.15
C ARG A 244 -8.67 5.69 24.19
N SER A 245 -8.29 4.45 23.98
CA SER A 245 -9.19 3.31 23.89
C SER A 245 -8.83 2.36 25.02
N LYS A 246 -9.82 1.85 25.76
CA LYS A 246 -9.65 0.75 26.74
C LYS A 246 -9.33 -0.59 26.04
N ILE A 247 -8.52 -0.54 24.98
CA ILE A 247 -8.07 -1.68 24.20
C ILE A 247 -6.98 -2.38 25.00
N GLN A 248 -7.08 -3.70 25.10
CA GLN A 248 -6.08 -4.52 25.77
C GLN A 248 -4.77 -4.46 24.98
N ALA A 249 -3.63 -4.48 25.68
CA ALA A 249 -2.29 -4.43 25.09
C ALA A 249 -1.95 -5.56 24.09
N ALA A 250 -2.87 -6.50 23.86
CA ALA A 250 -2.72 -7.67 23.00
C ALA A 250 -3.46 -7.56 21.65
N THR A 251 -4.11 -6.44 21.31
CA THR A 251 -4.67 -6.29 19.95
C THR A 251 -3.55 -6.14 18.93
N PRO A 252 -3.48 -7.00 17.91
CA PRO A 252 -2.52 -6.85 16.82
C PRO A 252 -2.72 -5.51 16.12
N MET A 253 -1.64 -4.77 15.92
CA MET A 253 -1.66 -3.51 15.19
C MET A 253 -1.13 -3.74 13.77
N PRO A 254 -1.81 -3.23 12.73
CA PRO A 254 -1.28 -3.28 11.36
C PRO A 254 -0.01 -2.43 11.27
N PHE A 255 1.14 -3.08 11.11
CA PHE A 255 2.44 -2.42 10.98
C PHE A 255 2.73 -2.00 9.53
N GLY A 256 2.11 -2.66 8.56
CA GLY A 256 2.28 -2.43 7.13
C GLY A 256 2.12 -0.97 6.69
N PRO A 257 1.09 -0.22 7.14
CA PRO A 257 0.91 1.19 6.79
C PRO A 257 2.07 2.08 7.22
N TYR A 258 2.61 1.86 8.42
CA TYR A 258 3.74 2.65 8.91
C TYR A 258 5.00 2.34 8.11
N LEU A 259 5.21 1.06 7.77
CA LEU A 259 6.32 0.63 6.93
C LEU A 259 6.21 1.18 5.50
N ALA A 260 5.01 1.15 4.91
CA ALA A 260 4.75 1.67 3.57
C ALA A 260 4.95 3.19 3.49
N ILE A 261 4.48 3.96 4.48
CA ILE A 261 4.67 5.41 4.52
C ILE A 261 6.15 5.75 4.71
N ALA A 262 6.82 5.13 5.69
CA ALA A 262 8.24 5.39 5.95
C ALA A 262 9.11 5.00 4.74
N GLY A 263 8.82 3.86 4.13
CA GLY A 263 9.51 3.37 2.93
C GLY A 263 9.28 4.26 1.72
N TRP A 264 8.05 4.74 1.51
CA TRP A 264 7.75 5.67 0.43
C TRP A 264 8.52 7.00 0.58
N ILE A 265 8.56 7.54 1.79
CA ILE A 265 9.37 8.73 2.10
C ILE A 265 10.86 8.43 1.83
N ALA A 266 11.35 7.26 2.24
CA ALA A 266 12.75 6.89 2.04
C ALA A 266 13.10 6.64 0.56
N VAL A 267 12.18 6.15 -0.26
CA VAL A 267 12.41 6.02 -1.73
C VAL A 267 12.48 7.39 -2.40
N LEU A 268 11.66 8.35 -1.97
CA LEU A 268 11.65 9.70 -2.54
C LEU A 268 12.83 10.55 -2.10
N TRP A 269 13.21 10.48 -0.82
CA TRP A 269 14.18 11.40 -0.23
C TRP A 269 15.39 10.71 0.40
N GLY A 270 15.55 9.40 0.23
CA GLY A 270 16.59 8.60 0.90
C GLY A 270 18.00 9.16 0.74
N GLY A 271 18.40 9.50 -0.49
CA GLY A 271 19.71 10.11 -0.74
C GLY A 271 19.90 11.42 0.02
N GLN A 272 18.95 12.35 -0.09
CA GLN A 272 19.01 13.64 0.59
C GLN A 272 19.01 13.52 2.12
N ILE A 273 18.29 12.55 2.67
CA ILE A 273 18.20 12.35 4.11
C ILE A 273 19.47 11.67 4.65
N THR A 274 20.00 10.67 3.94
CA THR A 274 21.27 10.04 4.31
C THR A 274 22.41 11.06 4.24
N ASP A 275 22.45 11.90 3.20
CA ASP A 275 23.45 12.98 3.08
C ASP A 275 23.32 14.01 4.22
N PHE A 276 22.09 14.43 4.55
CA PHE A 276 21.84 15.35 5.67
C PHE A 276 22.24 14.74 7.02
N TYR A 277 21.97 13.45 7.24
CA TYR A 277 22.35 12.75 8.46
C TYR A 277 23.88 12.62 8.57
N LEU A 278 24.57 12.21 7.50
CA LEU A 278 26.03 12.07 7.49
C LEU A 278 26.72 13.43 7.71
N GLN A 279 26.22 14.50 7.08
CA GLN A 279 26.70 15.85 7.32
C GLN A 279 26.47 16.32 8.76
N SER A 280 25.31 16.01 9.35
CA SER A 280 24.98 16.39 10.73
C SER A 280 25.82 15.63 11.77
N VAL A 281 26.23 14.40 11.46
CA VAL A 281 27.08 13.55 12.31
C VAL A 281 28.57 13.76 12.02
N GLY A 282 28.93 14.59 11.04
CA GLY A 282 30.30 15.05 10.81
C GLY A 282 31.17 14.13 9.94
N PHE A 283 30.58 13.15 9.26
CA PHE A 283 31.29 12.38 8.24
C PHE A 283 31.12 13.09 6.88
N LYS A 284 32.22 13.63 6.35
CA LYS A 284 32.30 14.17 4.98
C LYS A 284 32.48 13.06 3.97
#